data_AF-A0A662HUP9-F1
#
_entry.id   AF-A0A662HUP9-F1
#
_cell.length_a   1.000
_cell.length_b   1.000
_cell.length_c   1.000
_cell.angle_alpha   90.00
_cell.angle_beta   90.00
_cell.angle_gamma   90.00
#
_symmetry.space_group_name_H-M   'P 1'
#
loop_
_entity.id
_entity.type
_entity.pdbx_description
1 polymer ?
#
loop_
_entity_poly.entity_id
_entity_poly.type
_entity_poly.pdbx_seq_one_letter_code
_entity_poly.pdbx_strand_id
1 'polypeptide(L)'
;MSPAIIVLLLIACTSPLQGCRSYLVVYAIKVSCAYQLLKPYLSDIAYYAEKTEYWEYSRSNLKELITAYYKRAYDLIKVNKIEEASYYLAVSLSLLIDLIPHNYSLKEVVVYIKTVDLNEVTVLEGSVEEILSYVENTKPKNPREYSIVYLSTALSLVNKLPLSAFERLLFTPVLREMFIASIIFTALLFSILLRKKARFEGVGIEYEKLP
;
A
#
# COMPACT_ATOMS: atom_id res chain seq x y z
N MET A 1 40.79 -10.06 -7.44
CA MET A 1 39.48 -10.75 -7.36
C MET A 1 39.00 -10.98 -8.78
N SER A 2 38.72 -12.23 -9.16
CA SER A 2 38.34 -12.56 -10.53
C SER A 2 36.96 -11.96 -10.87
N PRO A 3 36.75 -11.35 -12.05
CA PRO A 3 35.46 -10.78 -12.45
C PRO A 3 34.32 -11.81 -12.40
N ALA A 4 34.62 -13.10 -12.51
CA ALA A 4 33.67 -14.20 -12.34
C ALA A 4 33.03 -14.24 -10.93
N ILE A 5 33.76 -13.86 -9.88
CA ILE A 5 33.26 -13.86 -8.49
C ILE A 5 32.29 -12.70 -8.27
N ILE A 6 32.57 -11.54 -8.87
CA ILE A 6 31.71 -10.36 -8.81
C ILE A 6 30.39 -10.62 -9.56
N VAL A 7 30.47 -11.28 -10.72
CA VAL A 7 29.29 -11.70 -11.49
C VAL A 7 28.49 -12.77 -10.75
N LEU A 8 29.13 -13.74 -10.08
CA LEU A 8 28.43 -14.73 -9.26
C LEU A 8 27.74 -14.10 -8.04
N LEU A 9 28.36 -13.11 -7.40
CA LEU A 9 27.76 -12.33 -6.29
C LEU A 9 26.58 -11.47 -6.76
N LEU A 10 26.70 -10.84 -7.94
CA LEU A 10 25.61 -10.09 -8.56
C LEU A 10 24.45 -11.00 -8.96
N ILE A 11 24.72 -12.19 -9.49
CA ILE A 11 23.68 -13.17 -9.86
C ILE A 11 23.03 -13.77 -8.60
N ALA A 12 23.80 -14.07 -7.55
CA ALA A 12 23.27 -14.53 -6.27
C ALA A 12 22.39 -13.47 -5.57
N CYS A 13 22.64 -12.18 -5.80
CA CYS A 13 21.78 -11.08 -5.37
C CYS A 13 20.47 -10.94 -6.17
N THR A 14 20.33 -11.59 -7.33
CA THR A 14 19.14 -11.48 -8.19
C THR A 14 18.13 -12.61 -8.04
N SER A 15 18.50 -13.72 -7.41
CA SER A 15 17.53 -14.67 -6.89
C SER A 15 17.03 -14.13 -5.56
N PRO A 16 15.76 -13.69 -5.43
CA PRO A 16 15.25 -13.34 -4.12
C PRO A 16 15.34 -14.64 -3.32
N LEU A 17 16.11 -14.60 -2.23
CA LEU A 17 15.99 -15.58 -1.16
C LEU A 17 14.59 -15.34 -0.55
N GLN A 18 13.56 -15.70 -1.31
CA GLN A 18 12.18 -15.36 -1.00
C GLN A 18 11.69 -16.44 -0.06
N GLY A 19 11.92 -16.22 1.23
CA GLY A 19 11.35 -17.06 2.26
C GLY A 19 9.83 -16.98 2.23
N CYS A 20 9.17 -17.90 2.94
CA CYS A 20 7.73 -18.09 2.76
C CYS A 20 6.94 -16.85 3.16
N ARG A 21 7.39 -16.11 4.19
CA ARG A 21 6.71 -14.91 4.69
C ARG A 21 6.80 -13.77 3.69
N SER A 22 8.00 -13.53 3.16
CA SER A 22 8.22 -12.54 2.12
C SER A 22 7.37 -12.80 0.89
N TYR A 23 7.23 -14.07 0.47
CA TYR A 23 6.39 -14.43 -0.66
C TYR A 23 4.91 -14.09 -0.43
N LEU A 24 4.36 -14.49 0.73
CA LEU A 24 2.96 -14.22 1.08
C LEU A 24 2.66 -12.72 1.08
N VAL A 25 3.49 -11.93 1.76
CA VAL A 25 3.31 -10.47 1.87
C VAL A 25 3.43 -9.79 0.50
N VAL A 26 4.47 -10.12 -0.27
CA VAL A 26 4.66 -9.54 -1.61
C VAL A 26 3.52 -9.93 -2.54
N TYR A 27 3.04 -11.17 -2.47
CA TYR A 27 1.92 -11.62 -3.28
C TYR A 27 0.63 -10.85 -2.93
N ALA A 28 0.30 -10.71 -1.64
CA ALA A 28 -0.84 -9.93 -1.18
C ALA A 28 -0.79 -8.48 -1.70
N ILE A 29 0.37 -7.84 -1.66
CA ILE A 29 0.53 -6.47 -2.19
C ILE A 29 0.37 -6.43 -3.71
N LYS A 30 0.92 -7.40 -4.44
CA LYS A 30 0.80 -7.47 -5.91
C LYS A 30 -0.64 -7.56 -6.39
N VAL A 31 -1.49 -8.29 -5.67
CA VAL A 31 -2.92 -8.43 -6.01
C VAL A 31 -3.79 -7.34 -5.39
N SER A 32 -3.21 -6.43 -4.60
CA SER A 32 -3.93 -5.33 -3.95
C SER A 32 -4.00 -4.06 -4.80
N CYS A 33 -4.92 -3.16 -4.44
CA CYS A 33 -4.98 -1.81 -5.01
C CYS A 33 -3.75 -0.93 -4.69
N ALA A 34 -2.94 -1.29 -3.69
CA ALA A 34 -1.73 -0.56 -3.32
C ALA A 34 -0.51 -0.92 -4.20
N TYR A 35 -0.63 -1.90 -5.11
CA TYR A 35 0.50 -2.39 -5.88
C TYR A 35 1.27 -1.27 -6.59
N GLN A 36 0.59 -0.39 -7.31
CA GLN A 36 1.26 0.68 -8.09
C GLN A 36 2.06 1.63 -7.19
N LEU A 37 1.56 1.91 -5.98
CA LEU A 37 2.22 2.78 -5.02
C LEU A 37 3.45 2.12 -4.40
N LEU A 38 3.34 0.83 -4.07
CA LEU A 38 4.36 0.08 -3.33
C LEU A 38 5.33 -0.70 -4.23
N LYS A 39 5.07 -0.76 -5.54
CA LYS A 39 5.91 -1.45 -6.53
C LYS A 39 7.41 -1.13 -6.42
N PRO A 40 7.83 0.14 -6.19
CA PRO A 40 9.26 0.45 -6.05
C PRO A 40 9.92 -0.19 -4.81
N TYR A 41 9.15 -0.53 -3.79
CA TYR A 41 9.63 -0.96 -2.47
C TYR A 41 9.43 -2.46 -2.22
N LEU A 42 9.05 -3.25 -3.22
CA LEU A 42 8.74 -4.67 -3.03
C LEU A 42 9.93 -5.48 -2.49
N SER A 43 11.16 -5.10 -2.84
CA SER A 43 12.37 -5.74 -2.33
C SER A 43 12.55 -5.48 -0.83
N ASP A 44 12.33 -4.24 -0.39
CA ASP A 44 12.41 -3.87 1.02
C ASP A 44 11.29 -4.53 1.83
N ILE A 45 10.08 -4.54 1.26
CA ILE A 45 8.94 -5.23 1.85
C ILE A 45 9.23 -6.72 2.02
N ALA A 46 9.79 -7.37 1.00
CA ALA A 46 10.17 -8.78 1.07
C ALA A 46 11.19 -9.01 2.19
N TYR A 47 12.23 -8.18 2.25
CA TYR A 47 13.28 -8.26 3.26
C TYR A 47 12.73 -8.09 4.68
N TYR A 48 11.94 -7.04 4.92
CA TYR A 48 11.39 -6.77 6.25
C TYR A 48 10.34 -7.79 6.67
N ALA A 49 9.51 -8.28 5.74
CA ALA A 49 8.55 -9.34 6.01
C ALA A 49 9.24 -10.65 6.44
N GLU A 50 10.36 -11.00 5.85
CA GLU A 50 11.11 -12.19 6.29
C GLU A 50 11.79 -11.95 7.64
N LYS A 51 12.36 -10.76 7.84
CA LYS A 51 13.08 -10.42 9.07
C LYS A 51 12.24 -10.53 10.34
N THR A 52 10.92 -10.37 10.25
CA THR A 52 10.03 -10.50 11.43
C THR A 52 10.01 -11.92 12.01
N GLU A 53 10.38 -12.95 11.24
CA GLU A 53 10.45 -14.33 11.75
C GLU A 53 11.42 -14.45 12.95
N TYR A 54 12.45 -13.62 12.97
CA TYR A 54 13.50 -13.63 14.01
C TYR A 54 13.17 -12.73 15.21
N TRP A 55 11.98 -12.12 15.25
CA TRP A 55 11.61 -11.23 16.34
C TRP A 55 11.03 -12.02 17.51
N GLU A 56 11.43 -11.63 18.73
CA GLU A 56 10.81 -12.14 19.94
C GLU A 56 9.62 -11.26 20.32
N TYR A 57 8.41 -11.80 20.20
CA TYR A 57 7.18 -11.13 20.64
C TYR A 57 6.23 -12.12 21.32
N SER A 58 5.47 -11.62 22.30
CA SER A 58 4.42 -12.41 22.93
C SER A 58 3.20 -12.53 22.01
N ARG A 59 2.69 -13.76 21.84
CA ARG A 59 1.41 -13.99 21.14
C ARG A 59 0.25 -13.22 21.76
N SER A 60 0.26 -12.98 23.07
CA SER A 60 -0.82 -12.26 23.78
C SER A 60 -1.01 -10.82 23.28
N ASN A 61 0.04 -10.21 22.71
CA ASN A 61 0.02 -8.80 22.31
C ASN A 61 0.09 -8.65 20.79
N LEU A 62 -0.01 -9.75 20.03
CA LEU A 62 0.24 -9.75 18.58
C LEU A 62 -0.76 -8.86 17.83
N LYS A 63 -2.03 -8.87 18.23
CA LYS A 63 -3.07 -8.02 17.65
C LYS A 63 -2.80 -6.52 17.89
N GLU A 64 -2.37 -6.15 19.09
CA GLU A 64 -2.00 -4.77 19.42
C GLU A 64 -0.78 -4.33 18.60
N LEU A 65 0.21 -5.22 18.46
CA LEU A 65 1.41 -4.98 17.67
C LEU A 65 1.06 -4.76 16.19
N ILE A 66 0.26 -5.65 15.59
CA ILE A 66 -0.20 -5.51 14.20
C ILE A 66 -0.94 -4.19 14.02
N THR A 67 -1.84 -3.84 14.93
CA THR A 67 -2.60 -2.58 14.91
C THR A 67 -1.68 -1.37 14.95
N ALA A 68 -0.68 -1.37 15.83
CA ALA A 68 0.27 -0.26 15.97
C ALA A 68 1.11 -0.07 14.70
N TYR A 69 1.66 -1.15 14.14
CA TYR A 69 2.42 -1.11 12.90
C TYR A 69 1.54 -0.69 11.71
N TYR A 70 0.32 -1.20 11.62
CA TYR A 70 -0.63 -0.80 10.58
C TYR A 70 -1.00 0.68 10.67
N LYS A 71 -1.33 1.19 11.86
CA LYS A 71 -1.63 2.62 12.07
C LYS A 71 -0.45 3.50 11.68
N ARG A 72 0.77 3.08 12.02
CA ARG A 72 1.98 3.82 11.62
C ARG A 72 2.17 3.84 10.11
N ALA A 73 1.94 2.72 9.42
CA ALA A 73 1.97 2.67 7.96
C ALA A 73 0.91 3.60 7.34
N TYR A 74 -0.32 3.56 7.86
CA TYR A 74 -1.43 4.43 7.44
C TYR A 74 -1.05 5.92 7.52
N ASP A 75 -0.53 6.35 8.67
CA ASP A 75 -0.15 7.76 8.90
C ASP A 75 0.98 8.21 7.95
N LEU A 76 1.95 7.34 7.70
CA LEU A 76 3.07 7.64 6.80
C LEU A 76 2.62 7.71 5.33
N ILE A 77 1.72 6.82 4.89
CA ILE A 77 1.14 6.88 3.54
C ILE A 77 0.35 8.19 3.38
N LYS A 78 -0.40 8.59 4.41
CA LYS A 78 -1.18 9.83 4.39
C LYS A 78 -0.33 11.06 4.10
N VAL A 79 0.90 11.12 4.63
CA VAL A 79 1.85 12.22 4.38
C VAL A 79 2.88 11.92 3.27
N ASN A 80 2.57 10.95 2.40
CA ASN A 80 3.36 10.56 1.23
C ASN A 80 4.79 10.05 1.56
N LYS A 81 5.04 9.56 2.77
CA LYS A 81 6.29 8.89 3.19
C LYS A 81 6.24 7.39 2.87
N ILE A 82 6.17 7.05 1.58
CA ILE A 82 5.86 5.69 1.12
C ILE A 82 6.97 4.68 1.45
N GLU A 83 8.24 5.08 1.35
CA GLU A 83 9.39 4.23 1.69
C GLU A 83 9.33 3.80 3.16
N GLU A 84 9.23 4.74 4.09
CA GLU A 84 9.08 4.46 5.52
C GLU A 84 7.82 3.63 5.81
N ALA A 85 6.69 3.95 5.15
CA ALA A 85 5.46 3.19 5.31
C ALA A 85 5.58 1.73 4.87
N SER A 86 6.38 1.45 3.84
CA SER A 86 6.57 0.10 3.30
C SER A 86 7.13 -0.85 4.35
N TYR A 87 8.05 -0.38 5.21
CA TYR A 87 8.57 -1.11 6.35
C TYR A 87 7.45 -1.50 7.32
N TYR A 88 6.67 -0.52 7.79
CA TYR A 88 5.63 -0.77 8.79
C TYR A 88 4.52 -1.68 8.25
N LEU A 89 4.16 -1.51 6.97
CA LEU A 89 3.18 -2.35 6.32
C LEU A 89 3.69 -3.79 6.16
N ALA A 90 4.94 -3.97 5.73
CA ALA A 90 5.56 -5.30 5.62
C ALA A 90 5.54 -6.05 6.94
N VAL A 91 5.90 -5.37 8.04
CA VAL A 91 5.85 -5.94 9.38
C VAL A 91 4.42 -6.33 9.76
N SER A 92 3.44 -5.43 9.59
CA SER A 92 2.04 -5.73 9.94
C SER A 92 1.49 -6.94 9.18
N LEU A 93 1.76 -7.05 7.87
CA LEU A 93 1.27 -8.14 7.04
C LEU A 93 2.03 -9.44 7.27
N SER A 94 3.28 -9.38 7.72
CA SER A 94 4.03 -10.57 8.12
C SER A 94 3.57 -11.10 9.47
N LEU A 95 3.25 -10.22 10.43
CA LEU A 95 2.72 -10.63 11.74
C LEU A 95 1.32 -11.26 11.66
N LEU A 96 0.52 -10.92 10.64
CA LEU A 96 -0.73 -11.62 10.34
C LEU A 96 -0.54 -13.14 10.17
N ILE A 97 0.63 -13.55 9.65
CA ILE A 97 0.92 -14.96 9.40
C ILE A 97 0.86 -15.77 10.71
N ASP A 98 1.36 -15.20 11.82
CA ASP A 98 1.32 -15.87 13.12
C ASP A 98 0.03 -15.62 13.89
N LEU A 99 -0.69 -14.55 13.55
CA LEU A 99 -2.00 -14.27 14.16
C LEU A 99 -3.03 -15.32 13.73
N ILE A 100 -2.98 -15.75 12.46
CA ILE A 100 -3.87 -16.79 11.94
C ILE A 100 -3.42 -18.13 12.51
N PRO A 101 -4.26 -18.81 13.32
CA PRO A 101 -3.92 -20.11 13.88
C PRO A 101 -3.71 -21.16 12.77
N HIS A 102 -2.55 -21.81 12.76
CA HIS A 102 -2.21 -22.85 11.80
C HIS A 102 -1.27 -23.90 12.40
N ASN A 103 -1.30 -25.10 11.83
CA ASN A 103 -0.43 -26.23 12.21
C ASN A 103 0.30 -26.88 11.01
N TYR A 104 0.20 -26.27 9.83
CA TYR A 104 0.85 -26.70 8.58
C TYR A 104 2.08 -25.83 8.27
N SER A 105 2.89 -26.27 7.30
CA SER A 105 4.06 -25.52 6.87
C SER A 105 3.69 -24.35 5.97
N LEU A 106 4.35 -23.20 6.14
CA LEU A 106 4.19 -22.05 5.24
C LEU A 106 4.60 -22.39 3.79
N LYS A 107 5.47 -23.39 3.57
CA LYS A 107 5.82 -23.87 2.23
C LYS A 107 4.61 -24.39 1.47
N GLU A 108 3.70 -25.08 2.16
CA GLU A 108 2.46 -25.58 1.58
C GLU A 108 1.53 -24.41 1.23
N VAL A 109 1.40 -23.44 2.13
CA VAL A 109 0.61 -22.22 1.90
C VAL A 109 1.09 -21.48 0.65
N VAL A 110 2.40 -21.34 0.45
CA VAL A 110 3.00 -20.67 -0.73
C VAL A 110 2.63 -21.37 -2.04
N VAL A 111 2.43 -22.69 -2.04
CA VAL A 111 1.97 -23.42 -3.22
C VAL A 111 0.51 -23.08 -3.52
N TYR A 112 -0.35 -23.07 -2.50
CA TYR A 112 -1.79 -22.85 -2.68
C TYR A 112 -2.18 -21.41 -2.95
N ILE A 113 -1.48 -20.42 -2.38
CA ILE A 113 -1.87 -19.01 -2.52
C ILE A 113 -1.90 -18.53 -3.99
N LYS A 114 -1.06 -19.12 -4.85
CA LYS A 114 -1.05 -18.86 -6.31
C LYS A 114 -2.27 -19.40 -7.04
N THR A 115 -2.93 -20.40 -6.46
CA THR A 115 -4.08 -21.11 -7.04
C THR A 115 -5.42 -20.60 -6.54
N VAL A 116 -5.40 -19.70 -5.55
CA VAL A 116 -6.62 -19.08 -5.02
C VAL A 116 -7.19 -18.14 -6.08
N ASP A 117 -8.45 -18.35 -6.45
CA ASP A 117 -9.20 -17.39 -7.25
C ASP A 117 -9.48 -16.14 -6.38
N LEU A 118 -9.15 -14.96 -6.89
CA LEU A 118 -9.38 -13.69 -6.20
C LEU A 118 -10.87 -13.44 -5.95
N ASN A 119 -11.78 -14.07 -6.70
CA ASN A 119 -13.22 -13.99 -6.45
C ASN A 119 -13.65 -14.69 -5.15
N GLU A 120 -12.87 -15.66 -4.66
CA GLU A 120 -13.12 -16.32 -3.37
C GLU A 120 -12.65 -15.46 -2.20
N VAL A 121 -11.83 -14.43 -2.46
CA VAL A 121 -11.26 -13.56 -1.44
C VAL A 121 -12.26 -12.48 -1.07
N THR A 122 -12.82 -12.59 0.13
CA THR A 122 -13.76 -11.61 0.66
C THR A 122 -13.03 -10.43 1.32
N VAL A 123 -13.44 -9.21 0.98
CA VAL A 123 -13.03 -8.00 1.71
C VAL A 123 -13.92 -7.90 2.95
N LEU A 124 -13.27 -7.92 4.13
CA LEU A 124 -13.91 -7.84 5.43
C LEU A 124 -14.22 -6.38 5.77
N GLU A 125 -15.47 -6.14 6.15
CA GLU A 125 -15.92 -4.84 6.66
C GLU A 125 -15.65 -4.72 8.17
N GLY A 126 -15.58 -3.47 8.67
CA GLY A 126 -15.35 -3.18 10.09
C GLY A 126 -14.05 -2.44 10.39
N SER A 127 -13.77 -2.25 11.68
CA SER A 127 -12.51 -1.66 12.16
C SER A 127 -11.34 -2.63 11.99
N VAL A 128 -10.10 -2.13 12.06
CA VAL A 128 -8.89 -2.98 11.99
C VAL A 128 -8.91 -3.98 13.14
N GLU A 129 -9.30 -3.52 14.33
CA GLU A 129 -9.38 -4.31 15.54
C GLU A 129 -10.45 -5.42 15.45
N GLU A 130 -11.60 -5.14 14.83
CA GLU A 130 -12.64 -6.14 14.55
C GLU A 130 -12.14 -7.21 13.56
N ILE A 131 -11.51 -6.79 12.46
CA ILE A 131 -10.95 -7.70 11.45
C ILE A 131 -9.92 -8.63 12.09
N LEU A 132 -8.96 -8.09 12.86
CA LEU A 132 -7.94 -8.91 13.51
C LEU A 132 -8.55 -9.87 14.55
N SER A 133 -9.59 -9.44 15.26
CA SER A 133 -10.28 -10.30 16.23
C SER A 133 -11.08 -11.41 15.56
N TYR A 134 -11.68 -11.15 14.40
CA TYR A 134 -12.31 -12.19 13.58
C TYR A 134 -11.29 -13.24 13.11
N VAL A 135 -10.15 -12.77 12.63
CA VAL A 135 -9.08 -13.62 12.06
C VAL A 135 -8.42 -14.50 13.11
N GLU A 136 -8.14 -13.96 14.29
CA GLU A 136 -7.60 -14.69 15.44
C GLU A 136 -8.48 -15.89 15.84
N ASN A 137 -9.80 -15.74 15.71
CA ASN A 137 -10.77 -16.80 16.02
C ASN A 137 -11.06 -17.74 14.85
N THR A 138 -10.62 -17.38 13.64
CA THR A 138 -10.81 -18.20 12.44
C THR A 138 -9.80 -19.33 12.44
N LYS A 139 -10.27 -20.58 12.38
CA LYS A 139 -9.41 -21.78 12.37
C LYS A 139 -9.42 -22.44 10.99
N PRO A 140 -8.57 -21.98 10.05
CA PRO A 140 -8.45 -22.58 8.73
C PRO A 140 -8.02 -24.05 8.83
N LYS A 141 -8.75 -24.95 8.15
CA LYS A 141 -8.56 -26.41 8.27
C LYS A 141 -7.45 -26.95 7.39
N ASN A 142 -7.08 -26.21 6.34
CA ASN A 142 -6.09 -26.61 5.36
C ASN A 142 -5.32 -25.38 4.82
N PRO A 143 -4.16 -25.58 4.16
CA PRO A 143 -3.34 -24.48 3.64
C PRO A 143 -4.05 -23.59 2.60
N ARG A 144 -5.06 -24.12 1.87
CA ARG A 144 -5.85 -23.34 0.90
C ARG A 144 -6.77 -22.36 1.62
N GLU A 145 -7.54 -22.85 2.60
CA GLU A 145 -8.39 -22.00 3.46
C GLU A 145 -7.56 -20.93 4.16
N TYR A 146 -6.38 -21.27 4.66
CA TYR A 146 -5.45 -20.28 5.22
C TYR A 146 -5.09 -19.21 4.21
N SER A 147 -4.74 -19.60 2.98
CA SER A 147 -4.36 -18.66 1.92
C SER A 147 -5.49 -17.67 1.64
N ILE A 148 -6.74 -18.14 1.63
CA ILE A 148 -7.93 -17.29 1.46
C ILE A 148 -8.08 -16.35 2.67
N VAL A 149 -8.03 -16.85 3.90
CA VAL A 149 -8.14 -16.04 5.12
C VAL A 149 -7.05 -14.98 5.17
N TYR A 150 -5.80 -15.35 4.87
CA TYR A 150 -4.66 -14.44 4.83
C TYR A 150 -4.87 -13.34 3.77
N LEU A 151 -5.22 -13.72 2.53
CA LEU A 151 -5.47 -12.76 1.46
C LEU A 151 -6.65 -11.85 1.76
N SER A 152 -7.77 -12.39 2.25
CA SER A 152 -8.94 -11.62 2.68
C SER A 152 -8.54 -10.58 3.70
N THR A 153 -7.80 -10.98 4.73
CA THR A 153 -7.36 -10.09 5.80
C THR A 153 -6.40 -9.03 5.27
N ALA A 154 -5.34 -9.44 4.57
CA ALA A 154 -4.31 -8.55 4.06
C ALA A 154 -4.90 -7.51 3.10
N LEU A 155 -5.76 -7.94 2.17
CA LEU A 155 -6.44 -7.04 1.23
C LEU A 155 -7.42 -6.11 1.94
N SER A 156 -8.13 -6.57 2.96
CA SER A 156 -9.03 -5.72 3.76
C SER A 156 -8.28 -4.61 4.48
N LEU A 157 -7.11 -4.92 5.05
CA LEU A 157 -6.25 -3.90 5.67
C LEU A 157 -5.68 -2.96 4.61
N VAL A 158 -5.14 -3.47 3.51
CA VAL A 158 -4.56 -2.64 2.45
C VAL A 158 -5.59 -1.71 1.80
N ASN A 159 -6.82 -2.18 1.59
CA ASN A 159 -7.91 -1.38 1.03
C ASN A 159 -8.33 -0.21 1.93
N LYS A 160 -8.01 -0.25 3.23
CA LYS A 160 -8.29 0.84 4.17
C LYS A 160 -7.18 1.90 4.21
N LEU A 161 -6.07 1.74 3.48
CA LEU A 161 -5.00 2.73 3.41
C LEU A 161 -5.40 3.96 2.55
N PRO A 162 -4.84 5.16 2.81
CA PRO A 162 -5.13 6.36 2.03
C PRO A 162 -4.33 6.33 0.71
N LEU A 163 -4.76 5.48 -0.21
CA LEU A 163 -4.05 5.18 -1.46
C LEU A 163 -4.33 6.19 -2.58
N SER A 164 -5.34 7.05 -2.43
CA SER A 164 -5.65 8.09 -3.39
C SER A 164 -4.54 9.15 -3.42
N ALA A 165 -4.03 9.45 -4.61
CA ALA A 165 -3.02 10.50 -4.79
C ALA A 165 -3.54 11.87 -4.32
N PHE A 166 -4.83 12.14 -4.48
CA PHE A 166 -5.46 13.37 -4.04
C PHE A 166 -5.51 13.48 -2.50
N GLU A 167 -5.89 12.40 -1.81
CA GLU A 167 -5.87 12.36 -0.35
C GLU A 167 -4.45 12.63 0.17
N ARG A 168 -3.46 11.92 -0.35
CA ARG A 168 -2.05 12.13 0.05
C ARG A 168 -1.54 13.55 -0.23
N LEU A 169 -1.95 14.13 -1.36
CA LEU A 169 -1.60 15.50 -1.72
C LEU A 169 -2.15 16.50 -0.69
N LEU A 170 -3.41 16.35 -0.27
CA LEU A 170 -4.04 17.23 0.71
C LEU A 170 -3.38 17.16 2.09
N PHE A 171 -2.84 16.02 2.48
CA PHE A 171 -2.21 15.83 3.79
C PHE A 171 -0.71 16.12 3.82
N THR A 172 -0.08 16.33 2.67
CA THR A 172 1.34 16.70 2.59
C THR A 172 1.46 18.23 2.53
N PRO A 173 1.99 18.92 3.56
CA PRO A 173 1.91 20.39 3.67
C PRO A 173 2.45 21.14 2.44
N VAL A 174 3.65 20.78 1.98
CA VAL A 174 4.30 21.41 0.83
C VAL A 174 3.53 21.19 -0.47
N LEU A 175 3.05 19.97 -0.71
CA LEU A 175 2.26 19.65 -1.92
C LEU A 175 0.89 20.35 -1.88
N ARG A 176 0.23 20.35 -0.73
CA ARG A 176 -1.04 21.05 -0.53
C ARG A 176 -0.90 22.54 -0.82
N GLU A 177 0.14 23.18 -0.28
CA GLU A 177 0.39 24.61 -0.49
C GLU A 177 0.66 24.92 -1.97
N MET A 178 1.50 24.13 -2.64
CA MET A 178 1.73 24.29 -4.08
C MET A 178 0.46 24.08 -4.91
N PHE A 179 -0.37 23.11 -4.55
CA PHE A 179 -1.64 22.86 -5.22
C PHE A 179 -2.61 24.02 -5.05
N ILE A 180 -2.80 24.53 -3.83
CA ILE A 180 -3.64 25.70 -3.56
C ILE A 180 -3.12 26.92 -4.31
N ALA A 181 -1.80 27.16 -4.29
CA ALA A 181 -1.19 28.26 -5.03
C ALA A 181 -1.43 28.14 -6.54
N SER A 182 -1.35 26.93 -7.10
CA SER A 182 -1.62 26.68 -8.53
C SER A 182 -3.07 26.98 -8.90
N ILE A 183 -4.04 26.67 -8.02
CA ILE A 183 -5.46 26.99 -8.21
C ILE A 183 -5.67 28.50 -8.18
N ILE A 184 -5.09 29.19 -7.20
CA ILE A 184 -5.18 30.66 -7.10
C ILE A 184 -4.58 31.32 -8.34
N PHE A 185 -3.41 30.85 -8.77
CA PHE A 185 -2.73 31.38 -9.96
C PHE A 185 -3.56 31.17 -11.24
N THR A 186 -4.10 29.97 -11.45
CA THR A 186 -4.95 29.70 -12.62
C THR A 186 -6.25 30.51 -12.58
N ALA A 187 -6.89 30.63 -11.42
CA ALA A 187 -8.09 31.46 -11.27
C ALA A 187 -7.83 32.93 -11.58
N LEU A 188 -6.71 33.49 -11.09
CA LEU A 188 -6.27 34.86 -11.40
C LEU A 188 -5.99 35.03 -12.89
N LEU A 189 -5.28 34.08 -13.51
CA LEU A 189 -4.94 34.13 -14.93
C LEU A 189 -6.21 34.07 -15.79
N PHE A 190 -7.15 33.17 -15.49
CA PHE A 190 -8.45 33.12 -16.17
C PHE A 190 -9.26 34.40 -15.97
N SER A 191 -9.29 34.96 -14.75
CA SER A 191 -9.99 36.22 -14.48
C SER A 191 -9.42 37.38 -15.30
N ILE A 192 -8.09 37.49 -15.40
CA ILE A 192 -7.41 38.50 -16.23
C ILE A 192 -7.72 38.30 -17.72
N LEU A 193 -7.67 37.05 -18.21
CA LEU A 193 -7.97 36.73 -19.61
C LEU A 193 -9.42 37.04 -19.95
N LEU A 194 -10.38 36.68 -19.09
CA LEU A 194 -11.79 37.02 -19.25
C LEU A 194 -12.02 38.53 -19.24
N ARG A 195 -11.36 39.27 -18.34
CA ARG A 195 -11.45 40.74 -18.31
C ARG A 195 -10.87 41.39 -19.56
N LYS A 196 -9.75 40.88 -20.07
CA LYS A 196 -9.18 41.36 -21.34
C LYS A 196 -10.13 41.04 -22.50
N LYS A 197 -10.63 39.80 -22.60
CA LYS A 197 -11.60 39.39 -23.63
C LYS A 197 -12.86 40.26 -23.61
N ALA A 198 -13.45 40.49 -22.44
CA ALA A 198 -14.62 41.34 -22.28
C ALA A 198 -14.37 42.80 -22.71
N ARG A 199 -13.15 43.34 -22.49
CA ARG A 199 -12.77 44.65 -23.03
C ARG A 199 -12.68 44.64 -24.56
N PHE A 200 -12.11 43.61 -25.17
CA PHE A 200 -11.99 43.55 -26.63
C PHE A 200 -13.34 43.32 -27.33
N GLU A 201 -14.20 42.46 -26.78
CA GLU A 201 -15.56 42.24 -27.30
C GLU A 201 -16.48 43.44 -27.05
N GLY A 202 -16.34 44.13 -25.90
CA GLY A 202 -17.07 45.36 -25.60
C GLY A 202 -16.69 46.54 -26.51
N VAL A 203 -15.43 46.61 -26.96
CA VAL A 203 -14.96 47.61 -27.93
C VAL A 203 -15.47 47.31 -29.34
N GLY A 204 -15.66 46.04 -29.72
CA GLY A 204 -16.22 45.66 -31.03
C GLY A 204 -17.66 46.13 -31.26
N ILE A 205 -18.46 46.25 -30.21
CA ILE A 205 -19.87 46.67 -30.28
C ILE A 205 -20.01 48.19 -30.45
N GLU A 206 -19.00 48.99 -30.09
CA GLU A 206 -19.01 50.44 -30.28
C GLU A 206 -18.71 50.86 -31.74
N TYR A 207 -18.03 50.03 -32.52
CA TYR A 207 -17.68 50.35 -33.91
C TYR A 207 -18.73 49.95 -34.95
N GLU A 208 -19.70 49.09 -34.62
CA GLU A 208 -20.84 48.75 -35.50
C GLU A 208 -22.02 49.73 -35.40
N LYS A 209 -21.89 50.78 -34.59
CA LYS A 209 -22.86 51.89 -34.50
C LYS A 209 -22.25 53.20 -34.99
N LEU A 210 -21.82 53.25 -36.24
CA LEU A 210 -21.69 54.52 -36.94
C LEU A 210 -22.49 54.44 -38.25
N PRO A 211 -23.28 55.49 -38.57
CA PRO A 211 -24.35 55.49 -39.59
C PRO A 211 -23.86 55.35 -41.03
#